data_AF-A0A2R2WBD8-F1
#
_entry.id   AF-A0A2R2WBD8-F1
#
_cell.length_a   1.000
_cell.length_b   1.000
_cell.length_c   1.000
_cell.angle_alpha   90.00
_cell.angle_beta   90.00
_cell.angle_gamma   90.00
#
_symmetry.space_group_name_H-M   'P 1'
#
loop_
_entity.id
_entity.type
_entity.pdbx_description
1 polymer ?
#
loop_
_entity_poly.entity_id
_entity_poly.type
_entity_poly.pdbx_seq_one_letter_code
_entity_poly.pdbx_strand_id
1 'polypeptide(L)'
;MSLPLATSSGAEISRAPAEVAQVLRADVVSVRIGPGEAVTEAAVASRFGVSRSTARLAIDQLVGAGLLRREANRGARVPILSRADIVDLYDNRALVEAAALRALAERGSVPPDAVRHNRSLATAPDSAPFAADDIAFHRALVASQSSPRLTRMHESLLGEIELCIGQVDANALWRPADIARQHAHVLDAVVAADADLAARLVREHIVTSRDRLLEHVDAARPTTSTPRPHQETQR
;
A
#
# COMPACT_ATOMS: atom_id res chain seq x y z
N MET A 1 -25.93 -57.82 -6.64
CA MET A 1 -26.43 -56.82 -5.68
C MET A 1 -25.28 -55.89 -5.32
N SER A 2 -25.47 -54.61 -5.65
CA SER A 2 -24.75 -53.36 -5.34
C SER A 2 -23.38 -53.41 -4.65
N LEU A 3 -22.34 -52.95 -5.38
CA LEU A 3 -21.18 -52.26 -4.82
C LEU A 3 -21.50 -50.77 -4.72
N PRO A 4 -21.22 -50.07 -3.60
CA PRO A 4 -21.33 -48.63 -3.55
C PRO A 4 -20.09 -48.00 -4.21
N LEU A 5 -20.34 -47.09 -5.15
CA LEU A 5 -19.38 -46.15 -5.69
C LEU A 5 -19.01 -45.17 -4.57
N ALA A 6 -17.83 -45.34 -3.96
CA ALA A 6 -17.27 -44.34 -3.07
C ALA A 6 -16.95 -43.10 -3.91
N THR A 7 -17.75 -42.05 -3.74
CA THR A 7 -17.47 -40.71 -4.26
C THR A 7 -16.16 -40.23 -3.67
N SER A 8 -15.15 -39.99 -4.52
CA SER A 8 -13.90 -39.37 -4.10
C SER A 8 -14.21 -37.96 -3.59
N SER A 9 -14.08 -37.77 -2.28
CA SER A 9 -14.01 -36.46 -1.65
C SER A 9 -12.83 -35.70 -2.28
N GLY A 10 -13.13 -34.65 -3.04
CA GLY A 10 -12.12 -33.69 -3.47
C GLY A 10 -11.54 -33.04 -2.21
N ALA A 11 -10.30 -33.37 -1.88
CA ALA A 11 -9.63 -32.81 -0.73
C ALA A 11 -9.55 -31.28 -0.90
N GLU A 12 -10.39 -30.55 -0.16
CA GLU A 12 -10.24 -29.11 0.03
C GLU A 12 -8.82 -28.87 0.56
N ILE A 13 -8.00 -28.16 -0.21
CA ILE A 13 -6.71 -27.70 0.29
C ILE A 13 -7.04 -26.66 1.36
N SER A 14 -6.93 -27.04 2.63
CA SER A 14 -7.24 -26.16 3.77
C SER A 14 -6.20 -25.03 3.86
N ARG A 15 -6.38 -23.97 3.07
CA ARG A 15 -5.66 -22.71 3.23
C ARG A 15 -6.32 -21.87 4.32
N ALA A 16 -5.50 -21.28 5.19
CA ALA A 16 -6.00 -20.35 6.19
C ALA A 16 -6.49 -19.05 5.50
N PRO A 17 -7.50 -18.35 6.05
CA PRO A 17 -7.94 -17.05 5.50
C PRO A 17 -6.81 -16.04 5.30
N ALA A 18 -5.81 -16.04 6.20
CA ALA A 18 -4.66 -15.15 6.12
C ALA A 18 -3.76 -15.44 4.90
N GLU A 19 -3.60 -16.70 4.51
CA GLU A 19 -2.82 -17.07 3.31
C GLU A 19 -3.53 -16.62 2.04
N VAL A 20 -4.86 -16.80 2.00
CA VAL A 20 -5.69 -16.32 0.88
C VAL A 20 -5.63 -14.79 0.80
N ALA A 21 -5.73 -14.09 1.92
CA ALA A 21 -5.62 -12.64 1.98
C ALA A 21 -4.24 -12.14 1.51
N GLN A 22 -3.16 -12.82 1.89
CA GLN A 22 -1.81 -12.44 1.46
C GLN A 22 -1.64 -12.51 -0.06
N VAL A 23 -2.13 -13.57 -0.71
CA VAL A 23 -2.07 -13.71 -2.17
C VAL A 23 -2.96 -12.67 -2.84
N LEU A 24 -4.19 -12.47 -2.34
CA LEU A 24 -5.09 -11.44 -2.87
C LEU A 24 -4.51 -10.03 -2.75
N ARG A 25 -3.87 -9.70 -1.62
CA ARG A 25 -3.16 -8.43 -1.44
C ARG A 25 -2.09 -8.26 -2.51
N ALA A 26 -1.28 -9.28 -2.75
CA ALA A 26 -0.24 -9.22 -3.79
C ALA A 26 -0.85 -8.98 -5.18
N ASP A 27 -1.99 -9.59 -5.51
CA ASP A 27 -2.67 -9.37 -6.79
C ASP A 27 -3.23 -7.96 -6.94
N VAL A 28 -3.85 -7.43 -5.88
CA VAL A 28 -4.42 -6.08 -5.85
C VAL A 28 -3.33 -5.02 -5.93
N VAL A 29 -2.26 -5.15 -5.14
CA VAL A 29 -1.14 -4.19 -5.10
C VAL A 29 -0.32 -4.22 -6.39
N SER A 30 -0.16 -5.39 -7.03
CA SER A 30 0.51 -5.49 -8.33
C SER A 30 -0.42 -5.23 -9.52
N VAL A 31 -1.65 -4.78 -9.28
CA VAL A 31 -2.63 -4.42 -10.32
C VAL A 31 -3.03 -5.62 -11.21
N ARG A 32 -2.78 -6.86 -10.78
CA ARG A 32 -3.36 -8.06 -11.42
C ARG A 32 -4.87 -8.12 -11.25
N ILE A 33 -5.38 -7.55 -10.17
CA ILE A 33 -6.79 -7.21 -9.98
C ILE A 33 -6.84 -5.68 -10.02
N GLY A 34 -7.41 -5.13 -11.08
CA GLY A 34 -7.26 -3.71 -11.42
C GLY A 34 -8.10 -2.75 -10.56
N PRO A 35 -7.83 -1.43 -10.62
CA PRO A 35 -8.65 -0.42 -9.97
C PRO A 35 -10.09 -0.52 -10.45
N GLY A 36 -11.03 -0.51 -9.51
CA GLY A 36 -12.43 -0.67 -9.83
C GLY A 36 -12.83 -2.10 -10.21
N GLU A 37 -11.96 -3.11 -10.14
CA GLU A 37 -12.35 -4.51 -10.39
C GLU A 37 -13.05 -5.12 -9.17
N ALA A 38 -14.06 -5.96 -9.41
CA ALA A 38 -14.83 -6.61 -8.37
C ALA A 38 -14.17 -7.91 -7.89
N VAL A 39 -14.07 -8.08 -6.57
CA VAL A 39 -13.58 -9.27 -5.89
C VAL A 39 -14.76 -9.93 -5.17
N THR A 40 -15.25 -11.04 -5.73
CA THR A 40 -16.39 -11.78 -5.18
C THR A 40 -15.95 -12.99 -4.35
N GLU A 41 -16.70 -13.29 -3.30
CA GLU A 41 -16.46 -14.47 -2.45
C GLU A 41 -16.49 -15.78 -3.26
N ALA A 42 -17.35 -15.86 -4.27
CA ALA A 42 -17.45 -17.03 -5.15
C ALA A 42 -16.21 -17.19 -6.04
N ALA A 43 -15.69 -16.11 -6.63
CA ALA A 43 -14.49 -16.14 -7.45
C ALA A 43 -13.26 -16.51 -6.61
N VAL A 44 -13.12 -15.92 -5.41
CA VAL A 44 -12.04 -16.24 -4.47
C VAL A 44 -12.13 -17.71 -4.01
N ALA A 45 -13.31 -18.17 -3.58
CA ALA A 45 -13.51 -19.56 -3.17
C ALA A 45 -13.09 -20.54 -4.28
N SER A 46 -13.54 -20.30 -5.52
CA SER A 46 -13.22 -21.13 -6.68
C SER A 46 -11.72 -21.11 -7.01
N ARG A 47 -11.08 -19.94 -6.98
CA ARG A 47 -9.66 -19.79 -7.33
C ARG A 47 -8.74 -20.49 -6.32
N PHE A 48 -9.05 -20.37 -5.03
CA PHE A 48 -8.18 -20.86 -3.97
C PHE A 48 -8.55 -22.28 -3.48
N GLY A 49 -9.67 -22.84 -3.94
CA GLY A 49 -10.14 -24.16 -3.50
C GLY A 49 -10.58 -24.16 -2.04
N VAL A 50 -11.19 -23.06 -1.59
CA VAL A 50 -11.62 -22.86 -0.19
C VAL A 50 -13.12 -22.60 -0.10
N SER A 51 -13.69 -22.75 1.09
CA SER A 51 -15.09 -22.43 1.34
C SER A 51 -15.40 -20.92 1.14
N ARG A 52 -16.67 -20.60 0.89
CA ARG A 52 -17.11 -19.19 0.80
C ARG A 52 -16.89 -18.40 2.10
N SER A 53 -16.97 -19.05 3.27
CA SER A 53 -16.70 -18.39 4.55
C SER A 53 -15.22 -18.02 4.69
N THR A 54 -14.30 -18.91 4.30
CA THR A 54 -12.86 -18.62 4.26
C THR A 54 -12.56 -17.48 3.28
N ALA A 55 -13.15 -17.51 2.08
CA ALA A 55 -13.02 -16.43 1.10
C ALA A 55 -13.54 -15.09 1.63
N ARG A 56 -14.69 -15.09 2.32
CA ARG A 56 -15.26 -13.90 2.96
C ARG A 56 -14.32 -13.32 4.00
N LEU A 57 -13.76 -14.13 4.88
CA LEU A 57 -12.82 -13.68 5.90
C LEU A 57 -11.55 -13.07 5.29
N ALA A 58 -11.04 -13.65 4.20
CA ALA A 58 -9.90 -13.09 3.48
C ALA A 58 -10.24 -11.73 2.84
N ILE A 59 -11.42 -11.60 2.23
CA ILE A 59 -11.90 -10.32 1.68
C ILE A 59 -12.08 -9.28 2.80
N ASP A 60 -12.65 -9.66 3.95
CA ASP A 60 -12.82 -8.76 5.09
C ASP A 60 -11.49 -8.25 5.66
N GLN A 61 -10.42 -9.07 5.62
CA GLN A 61 -9.07 -8.61 5.96
C GLN A 61 -8.56 -7.53 5.00
N LEU A 62 -8.76 -7.70 3.69
CA LEU A 62 -8.39 -6.69 2.70
C LEU A 62 -9.23 -5.42 2.86
N VAL A 63 -10.51 -5.54 3.21
CA VAL A 63 -11.38 -4.39 3.50
C VAL A 63 -10.89 -3.64 4.74
N GLY A 64 -10.54 -4.35 5.81
CA GLY A 64 -9.98 -3.75 7.02
C GLY A 64 -8.63 -3.05 6.79
N ALA A 65 -7.89 -3.49 5.78
CA ALA A 65 -6.63 -2.87 5.35
C ALA A 65 -6.83 -1.77 4.28
N GLY A 66 -8.07 -1.40 3.93
CA GLY A 66 -8.34 -0.37 2.90
C GLY A 66 -8.04 -0.80 1.46
N LEU A 67 -7.62 -2.05 1.23
CA LEU A 67 -7.29 -2.58 -0.09
C LEU A 67 -8.52 -2.88 -0.95
N LEU A 68 -9.66 -3.08 -0.30
CA LEU A 68 -10.95 -3.32 -0.94
C LEU A 68 -12.02 -2.48 -0.23
N ARG A 69 -13.07 -2.09 -0.96
CA ARG A 69 -14.28 -1.49 -0.38
C ARG A 69 -15.47 -2.40 -0.62
N ARG A 70 -16.28 -2.65 0.41
CA ARG A 70 -17.49 -3.47 0.30
C ARG A 70 -18.50 -2.79 -0.62
N GLU A 71 -19.14 -3.58 -1.47
CA GLU A 71 -20.28 -3.15 -2.27
C GLU A 71 -21.53 -3.90 -1.85
N ALA A 72 -22.64 -3.17 -1.69
CA ALA A 72 -23.93 -3.76 -1.37
C ALA A 72 -24.28 -4.85 -2.40
N ASN A 73 -24.50 -6.07 -1.91
CA ASN A 73 -24.92 -7.24 -2.69
C ASN A 73 -23.96 -7.73 -3.79
N ARG A 74 -22.71 -7.25 -3.86
CA ARG A 74 -21.77 -7.59 -4.97
C ARG A 74 -20.36 -8.06 -4.53
N GLY A 75 -20.10 -8.15 -3.23
CA GLY A 75 -18.78 -8.54 -2.70
C GLY A 75 -17.97 -7.31 -2.30
N ALA A 76 -16.76 -7.14 -2.85
CA ALA A 76 -15.92 -5.97 -2.65
C ALA A 76 -15.30 -5.51 -3.98
N ARG A 77 -14.75 -4.29 -4.02
CA ARG A 77 -14.10 -3.71 -5.21
C ARG A 77 -12.77 -3.08 -4.83
N VAL A 78 -11.79 -3.14 -5.74
CA VAL A 78 -10.54 -2.39 -5.59
C VAL A 78 -10.83 -0.88 -5.70
N PRO A 79 -10.44 -0.05 -4.71
CA PRO A 79 -10.62 1.39 -4.78
C PRO A 79 -9.92 2.01 -6.00
N ILE A 80 -10.54 3.04 -6.58
CA ILE A 80 -9.90 3.95 -7.54
C ILE A 80 -9.53 5.20 -6.75
N LEU A 81 -8.23 5.45 -6.56
CA LEU A 81 -7.77 6.60 -5.78
C LEU A 81 -7.79 7.86 -6.65
N SER A 82 -8.47 8.89 -6.18
CA SER A 82 -8.43 10.22 -6.79
C SER A 82 -7.19 10.99 -6.35
N ARG A 83 -6.86 12.08 -7.06
CA ARG A 83 -5.83 13.03 -6.65
C ARG A 83 -6.03 13.52 -5.21
N ALA A 84 -7.27 13.79 -4.82
CA ALA A 84 -7.59 14.26 -3.47
C ALA A 84 -7.34 13.16 -2.43
N ASP A 85 -7.65 11.90 -2.75
CA ASP A 85 -7.35 10.76 -1.87
C ASP A 85 -5.83 10.61 -1.67
N ILE A 86 -5.03 10.76 -2.72
CA ILE A 86 -3.56 10.68 -2.63
C ILE A 86 -3.02 11.80 -1.72
N VAL A 87 -3.50 13.03 -1.89
CA VAL A 87 -3.07 14.16 -1.04
C VAL A 87 -3.40 13.90 0.42
N ASP A 88 -4.67 13.57 0.71
CA ASP A 88 -5.14 13.32 2.08
C ASP A 88 -4.35 12.17 2.72
N LEU A 89 -4.16 11.07 2.00
CA LEU A 89 -3.46 9.90 2.49
C LEU A 89 -1.99 10.18 2.85
N TYR A 90 -1.27 10.87 1.97
CA TYR A 90 0.14 11.20 2.20
C TYR A 90 0.32 12.26 3.29
N ASP A 91 -0.60 13.22 3.42
CA ASP A 91 -0.56 14.22 4.48
C ASP A 91 -0.78 13.59 5.86
N ASN A 92 -1.76 12.69 5.98
CA ASN A 92 -2.00 11.92 7.21
C ASN A 92 -0.82 10.99 7.53
N ARG A 93 -0.23 10.32 6.53
CA ARG A 93 0.99 9.52 6.70
C ARG A 93 2.14 10.37 7.25
N ALA A 94 2.38 11.55 6.67
CA ALA A 94 3.44 12.45 7.11
C ALA A 94 3.28 12.89 8.55
N LEU A 95 2.05 13.20 8.99
CA LEU A 95 1.77 13.58 10.38
C LEU A 95 2.07 12.44 11.36
N VAL A 96 1.58 11.23 11.05
CA VAL A 96 1.75 10.04 11.89
C VAL A 96 3.21 9.64 12.03
N GLU A 97 3.92 9.59 10.91
CA GLU A 97 5.31 9.14 10.90
C GLU A 97 6.26 10.19 11.47
N ALA A 98 6.03 11.49 11.21
CA ALA A 98 6.83 12.54 11.85
C ALA A 98 6.73 12.49 13.37
N ALA A 99 5.55 12.23 13.93
CA ALA A 99 5.37 12.05 15.38
C ALA A 99 6.14 10.81 15.89
N ALA A 100 6.11 9.70 15.15
CA ALA A 100 6.86 8.50 15.51
C ALA A 100 8.38 8.75 15.49
N LEU A 101 8.88 9.50 14.51
CA LEU A 101 10.31 9.81 14.39
C LEU A 101 10.81 10.77 15.48
N ARG A 102 10.01 11.78 15.88
CA ARG A 102 10.32 12.61 17.07
C ARG A 102 10.56 11.72 18.28
N ALA A 103 9.61 10.82 18.54
CA ALA A 103 9.66 9.95 19.70
C ALA A 103 10.84 8.95 19.64
N LEU A 104 11.23 8.48 18.46
CA LEU A 104 12.43 7.63 18.30
C LEU A 104 13.71 8.41 18.58
N ALA A 105 13.82 9.64 18.05
CA ALA A 105 14.98 10.51 18.24
C ALA A 105 15.14 10.92 19.71
N GLU A 106 14.06 11.27 20.41
CA GLU A 106 14.08 11.56 21.85
C GLU A 106 14.60 10.37 22.68
N ARG A 107 14.38 9.14 22.22
CA ARG A 107 14.89 7.92 22.84
C ARG A 107 16.28 7.49 22.32
N GLY A 108 16.79 8.12 21.26
CA GLY A 108 17.97 7.66 20.53
C GLY A 108 17.85 6.22 20.01
N SER A 109 16.63 5.77 19.69
CA SER A 109 16.32 4.37 19.40
C SER A 109 16.04 4.17 17.92
N VAL A 110 16.94 3.45 17.25
CA VAL A 110 16.77 3.07 15.85
C VAL A 110 16.21 1.64 15.74
N PRO A 111 15.05 1.43 15.09
CA PRO A 111 14.51 0.09 14.88
C PRO A 111 15.42 -0.77 13.99
N PRO A 112 15.82 -1.99 14.42
CA PRO A 112 16.68 -2.87 13.61
C PRO A 112 16.08 -3.22 12.25
N ASP A 113 14.76 -3.38 12.21
CA ASP A 113 14.01 -3.69 10.99
C ASP A 113 14.07 -2.55 9.98
N ALA A 114 13.99 -1.30 10.44
CA ALA A 114 14.18 -0.13 9.57
C ALA A 114 15.59 -0.14 8.94
N VAL A 115 16.63 -0.41 9.73
CA VAL A 115 18.01 -0.52 9.21
C VAL A 115 18.13 -1.63 8.18
N ARG A 116 17.52 -2.79 8.43
CA ARG A 116 17.54 -3.94 7.51
C ARG A 116 16.92 -3.58 6.16
N HIS A 117 15.71 -3.00 6.17
CA HIS A 117 15.01 -2.62 4.94
C HIS A 117 15.73 -1.49 4.19
N ASN A 118 16.29 -0.52 4.92
CA ASN A 118 17.11 0.52 4.29
C ASN A 118 18.37 -0.06 3.61
N ARG A 119 19.02 -1.05 4.24
CA ARG A 119 20.17 -1.74 3.64
C ARG A 119 19.77 -2.53 2.39
N SER A 120 18.62 -3.20 2.41
CA SER A 120 18.08 -3.91 1.24
C SER A 120 17.99 -2.95 0.05
N LEU A 121 17.34 -1.80 0.24
CA LEU A 121 17.21 -0.73 -0.76
C LEU A 121 18.57 -0.22 -1.25
N ALA A 122 19.52 0.02 -0.35
CA ALA A 122 20.85 0.53 -0.70
C ALA A 122 21.67 -0.45 -1.57
N THR A 123 21.40 -1.75 -1.45
CA THR A 123 22.12 -2.80 -2.20
C THR A 123 21.36 -3.31 -3.42
N ALA A 124 20.11 -2.87 -3.61
CA ALA A 124 19.28 -3.29 -4.73
C ALA A 124 19.76 -2.64 -6.04
N PRO A 125 19.69 -3.34 -7.19
CA PRO A 125 19.91 -2.74 -8.49
C PRO A 125 18.97 -1.54 -8.75
N ASP A 126 19.40 -0.56 -9.54
CA ASP A 126 18.60 0.63 -9.87
C ASP A 126 17.20 0.30 -10.45
N SER A 127 17.06 -0.86 -11.12
CA SER A 127 15.81 -1.32 -11.73
C SER A 127 14.95 -2.21 -10.82
N ALA A 128 15.42 -2.51 -9.60
CA ALA A 128 14.69 -3.38 -8.69
C ALA A 128 13.46 -2.66 -8.11
N PRO A 129 12.36 -3.38 -7.86
CA PRO A 129 11.21 -2.80 -7.18
C PRO A 129 11.59 -2.40 -5.75
N PHE A 130 11.23 -1.19 -5.32
CA PHE A 130 11.59 -0.68 -3.99
C PHE A 130 10.42 -0.69 -3.00
N ALA A 131 9.19 -0.68 -3.51
CA ALA A 131 7.99 -0.37 -2.73
C ALA A 131 7.85 -1.22 -1.45
N ALA A 132 8.14 -2.51 -1.54
CA ALA A 132 7.99 -3.43 -0.41
C ALA A 132 8.94 -3.08 0.75
N ASP A 133 10.22 -2.81 0.44
CA ASP A 133 11.21 -2.43 1.45
C ASP A 133 10.98 -1.00 1.96
N ASP A 134 10.52 -0.08 1.11
CA ASP A 134 10.11 1.27 1.52
C ASP A 134 8.98 1.22 2.57
N ILE A 135 7.89 0.54 2.25
CA ILE A 135 6.76 0.39 3.17
C ILE A 135 7.17 -0.33 4.46
N ALA A 136 8.02 -1.36 4.36
CA ALA A 136 8.51 -2.08 5.53
C ALA A 136 9.43 -1.23 6.42
N PHE A 137 10.25 -0.35 5.83
CA PHE A 137 11.02 0.66 6.56
C PHE A 137 10.09 1.56 7.38
N HIS A 138 9.10 2.18 6.74
CA HIS A 138 8.16 3.09 7.39
C HIS A 138 7.31 2.40 8.46
N ARG A 139 6.84 1.18 8.19
CA ARG A 139 6.15 0.32 9.17
C ARG A 139 7.00 0.10 10.42
N ALA A 140 8.29 -0.22 10.27
CA ALA A 140 9.18 -0.50 11.39
C ALA A 140 9.35 0.72 12.33
N LEU A 141 9.35 1.93 11.79
CA LEU A 141 9.46 3.17 12.57
C LEU A 141 8.25 3.39 13.48
N VAL A 142 7.05 3.13 12.95
CA VAL A 142 5.79 3.30 13.70
C VAL A 142 5.49 2.11 14.61
N ALA A 143 5.79 0.89 14.19
CA ALA A 143 5.61 -0.31 15.00
C ALA A 143 6.51 -0.33 16.25
N SER A 144 7.59 0.45 16.26
CA SER A 144 8.49 0.59 17.41
C SER A 144 7.98 1.58 18.48
N GLN A 145 6.78 2.16 18.28
CA GLN A 145 6.14 2.98 19.29
C GLN A 145 5.40 2.11 20.30
N SER A 146 5.31 2.57 21.56
CA SER A 146 4.58 1.87 22.62
C SER A 146 3.06 1.91 22.45
N SER A 147 2.54 2.74 21.52
CA SER A 147 1.11 2.94 21.32
C SER A 147 0.56 1.96 20.27
N PRO A 148 -0.16 0.90 20.67
CA PRO A 148 -0.79 -0.02 19.71
C PRO A 148 -1.92 0.66 18.92
N ARG A 149 -2.45 1.80 19.39
CA ARG A 149 -3.43 2.61 18.66
C ARG A 149 -2.78 3.29 17.46
N LEU A 150 -1.57 3.83 17.63
CA LEU A 150 -0.81 4.47 16.56
C LEU A 150 -0.46 3.47 15.46
N THR A 151 0.03 2.28 15.84
CA THR A 151 0.34 1.21 14.88
C THR A 151 -0.89 0.82 14.06
N ARG A 152 -2.05 0.62 14.68
CA ARG A 152 -3.27 0.28 13.94
C ARG A 152 -3.72 1.38 12.97
N MET A 153 -3.62 2.65 13.38
CA MET A 153 -3.97 3.78 12.52
C MET A 153 -2.99 3.90 11.33
N HIS A 154 -1.71 3.62 11.56
CA HIS A 154 -0.73 3.59 10.48
C HIS A 154 -0.93 2.41 9.53
N GLU A 155 -1.23 1.22 10.03
CA GLU A 155 -1.51 0.05 9.18
C GLU A 155 -2.73 0.25 8.26
N SER A 156 -3.77 0.97 8.72
CA SER A 156 -4.90 1.32 7.84
C SER A 156 -4.47 2.26 6.71
N LEU A 157 -3.56 3.21 6.96
CA LEU A 157 -3.03 4.08 5.92
C LEU A 157 -2.11 3.29 4.96
N LEU A 158 -1.26 2.41 5.48
CA LEU A 158 -0.27 1.67 4.68
C LEU A 158 -0.89 0.81 3.59
N GLY A 159 -2.07 0.21 3.82
CA GLY A 159 -2.74 -0.55 2.78
C GLY A 159 -3.19 0.33 1.60
N GLU A 160 -3.76 1.51 1.88
CA GLU A 160 -4.12 2.46 0.83
C GLU A 160 -2.86 3.07 0.14
N ILE A 161 -1.76 3.22 0.87
CA ILE A 161 -0.47 3.65 0.31
C ILE A 161 0.09 2.59 -0.66
N GLU A 162 -0.01 1.31 -0.31
CA GLU A 162 0.36 0.19 -1.18
C GLU A 162 -0.46 0.20 -2.48
N LEU A 163 -1.78 0.45 -2.38
CA LEU A 163 -2.62 0.66 -3.57
C LEU A 163 -2.10 1.82 -4.42
N CYS A 164 -1.84 2.98 -3.80
CA CYS A 164 -1.36 4.16 -4.51
C CYS A 164 -0.06 3.88 -5.27
N ILE A 165 0.91 3.24 -4.61
CA ILE A 165 2.20 2.90 -5.20
C ILE A 165 2.04 1.91 -6.37
N GLY A 166 1.18 0.90 -6.21
CA GLY A 166 0.90 -0.09 -7.25
C GLY A 166 0.19 0.51 -8.47
N GLN A 167 -0.86 1.30 -8.25
CA GLN A 167 -1.68 1.87 -9.34
C GLN A 167 -0.92 2.88 -10.21
N VAL A 168 0.11 3.53 -9.66
CA VAL A 168 0.93 4.55 -10.34
C VAL A 168 2.26 3.98 -10.84
N ASP A 169 2.51 2.68 -10.66
CA ASP A 169 3.79 2.02 -10.93
C ASP A 169 4.99 2.82 -10.42
N ALA A 170 4.98 3.12 -9.11
CA ALA A 170 5.96 4.04 -8.53
C ALA A 170 7.42 3.57 -8.68
N ASN A 171 7.66 2.29 -9.01
CA ASN A 171 8.99 1.76 -9.31
C ASN A 171 9.67 2.51 -10.47
N ALA A 172 8.90 3.17 -11.34
CA ALA A 172 9.44 4.01 -12.40
C ALA A 172 9.86 5.42 -11.94
N LEU A 173 9.51 5.84 -10.72
CA LEU A 173 9.68 7.22 -10.23
C LEU A 173 10.93 7.45 -9.37
N TRP A 174 11.51 6.36 -8.86
CA TRP A 174 12.66 6.41 -7.95
C TRP A 174 13.58 5.22 -8.17
N ARG A 175 14.87 5.46 -7.94
CA ARG A 175 15.85 4.38 -7.77
C ARG A 175 15.86 3.96 -6.29
N PRO A 176 15.98 2.65 -5.99
CA PRO A 176 16.12 2.18 -4.61
C PRO A 176 17.22 2.91 -3.82
N ALA A 177 18.37 3.20 -4.46
CA ALA A 177 19.49 3.89 -3.84
C ALA A 177 19.15 5.34 -3.40
N ASP A 178 18.29 6.06 -4.14
CA ASP A 178 17.90 7.42 -3.78
C ASP A 178 17.02 7.44 -2.53
N ILE A 179 16.08 6.50 -2.45
CA ILE A 179 15.23 6.29 -1.27
C ILE A 179 16.09 5.90 -0.08
N ALA A 180 17.03 4.97 -0.28
CA ALA A 180 17.91 4.51 0.79
C ALA A 180 18.76 5.64 1.41
N ARG A 181 19.22 6.60 0.59
CA ARG A 181 19.94 7.79 1.09
C ARG A 181 19.03 8.67 1.95
N GLN A 182 17.78 8.89 1.52
CA GLN A 182 16.83 9.68 2.29
C GLN A 182 16.50 9.01 3.64
N HIS A 183 16.28 7.69 3.62
CA HIS A 183 16.09 6.88 4.83
C HIS A 183 17.31 6.92 5.75
N ALA A 184 18.52 6.83 5.21
CA ALA A 184 19.75 6.93 6.00
C ALA A 184 19.82 8.26 6.76
N HIS A 185 19.55 9.39 6.10
CA HIS A 185 19.54 10.70 6.78
C HIS A 185 18.50 10.79 7.90
N VAL A 186 17.33 10.17 7.72
CA VAL A 186 16.31 10.08 8.79
C VAL A 186 16.84 9.29 9.98
N LEU A 187 17.47 8.13 9.72
CA LEU A 187 18.06 7.30 10.78
C LEU A 187 19.21 8.02 11.50
N ASP A 188 20.06 8.73 10.76
CA ASP A 188 21.17 9.51 11.32
C ASP A 188 20.66 10.61 12.26
N ALA A 189 19.57 11.29 11.90
CA ALA A 189 18.93 12.28 12.77
C ALA A 189 18.37 11.66 14.07
N VAL A 190 17.84 10.42 14.01
CA VAL A 190 17.42 9.67 15.20
C VAL A 190 18.62 9.33 16.09
N VAL A 191 19.74 8.88 15.51
CA VAL A 191 20.97 8.60 16.26
C VAL A 191 21.54 9.85 16.92
N ALA A 192 21.48 10.99 16.23
CA ALA A 192 21.91 12.28 16.76
C ALA A 192 20.96 12.88 17.81
N ALA A 193 19.84 12.20 18.11
CA ALA A 193 18.78 12.68 18.98
C ALA A 193 18.18 14.04 18.56
N ASP A 194 18.21 14.37 17.26
CA ASP A 194 17.62 15.58 16.70
C ASP A 194 16.18 15.30 16.24
N ALA A 195 15.24 15.43 17.18
CA ALA A 195 13.84 15.14 16.95
C ALA A 195 13.20 16.04 15.89
N ASP A 196 13.57 17.31 15.83
CA ASP A 196 13.02 18.26 14.84
C ASP A 196 13.53 17.95 13.43
N LEU A 197 14.82 17.61 13.30
CA LEU A 197 15.40 17.17 12.02
C LEU A 197 14.77 15.86 11.56
N ALA A 198 14.70 14.84 12.42
CA ALA A 198 14.13 13.54 12.06
C ALA A 198 12.67 13.66 11.55
N ALA A 199 11.86 14.46 12.26
CA ALA A 199 10.46 14.71 11.89
C ALA A 199 10.29 15.53 10.60
N ARG A 200 11.25 16.41 10.31
CA ARG A 200 11.25 17.21 9.09
C ARG A 200 11.67 16.36 7.89
N LEU A 201 12.76 15.61 8.00
CA LEU A 201 13.28 14.78 6.91
C LEU A 201 12.28 13.71 6.45
N VAL A 202 11.60 13.01 7.37
CA VAL A 202 10.61 11.99 6.99
C VAL A 202 9.39 12.62 6.28
N ARG A 203 8.97 13.80 6.72
CA ARG A 203 7.87 14.53 6.07
C ARG A 203 8.27 15.04 4.70
N GLU A 204 9.47 15.59 4.54
CA GLU A 204 10.00 16.00 3.24
C GLU A 204 10.08 14.81 2.27
N HIS A 205 10.56 13.66 2.74
CA HIS A 205 10.56 12.41 1.96
C HIS A 205 9.15 12.02 1.49
N ILE A 206 8.17 11.96 2.42
CA ILE A 206 6.79 11.57 2.10
C ILE A 206 6.14 12.56 1.14
N VAL A 207 6.29 13.87 1.36
CA VAL A 207 5.72 14.92 0.51
C VAL A 207 6.34 14.90 -0.88
N THR A 208 7.67 14.70 -0.98
CA THR A 208 8.33 14.59 -2.30
C THR A 208 7.82 13.36 -3.06
N SER A 209 7.63 12.23 -2.37
CA SER A 209 7.05 11.02 -2.95
C SER A 209 5.61 11.23 -3.43
N ARG A 210 4.79 11.93 -2.64
CA ARG A 210 3.42 12.34 -3.02
C ARG A 210 3.45 13.17 -4.31
N ASP A 211 4.26 14.22 -4.34
CA ASP A 211 4.26 15.17 -5.45
C ASP A 211 4.68 14.49 -6.77
N ARG A 212 5.67 13.60 -6.73
CA ARG A 212 6.05 12.79 -7.90
C ARG A 212 4.96 11.84 -8.39
N LEU A 213 4.24 11.19 -7.46
CA LEU A 213 3.11 10.35 -7.82
C LEU A 213 2.01 11.16 -8.50
N LEU A 214 1.71 12.35 -7.95
CA LEU A 214 0.72 13.25 -8.50
C LEU A 214 1.10 13.78 -9.89
N GLU A 215 2.36 14.13 -10.10
CA GLU A 215 2.89 14.50 -11.43
C GLU A 215 2.72 13.37 -12.45
N HIS A 216 2.99 12.13 -12.06
CA HIS A 216 2.81 10.96 -12.93
C HIS A 216 1.34 10.73 -13.29
N VAL A 217 0.44 10.82 -12.29
CA VAL A 217 -1.02 10.69 -12.50
C VAL A 217 -1.54 11.78 -13.44
N ASP A 218 -1.06 13.02 -13.28
CA ASP A 218 -1.46 14.14 -14.14
C ASP A 218 -0.94 13.97 -15.57
N ALA A 219 0.29 13.49 -15.74
CA ALA A 219 0.88 13.22 -17.06
C ALA A 219 0.20 12.07 -17.80
N ALA A 220 -0.32 11.08 -17.08
CA ALA A 220 -1.04 9.94 -17.65
C ALA A 220 -2.49 10.27 -18.04
N ARG A 221 -3.07 11.38 -17.57
CA ARG A 221 -4.41 11.81 -17.98
C ARG A 221 -4.36 12.35 -19.42
N PRO A 222 -5.21 11.84 -20.34
CA PRO A 222 -5.34 12.47 -21.66
C PRO A 222 -5.79 13.92 -21.49
N THR A 223 -5.08 14.84 -22.13
CA THR A 223 -5.46 16.25 -22.21
C THR A 223 -6.82 16.33 -22.89
N THR A 224 -7.89 16.51 -22.12
CA THR A 224 -9.22 16.78 -22.70
C THR A 224 -9.12 18.08 -23.49
N SER A 225 -9.31 17.95 -24.81
CA SER A 225 -9.24 19.03 -25.78
C SER A 225 -10.10 20.21 -25.36
N THR A 226 -9.53 21.41 -25.41
CA THR A 226 -10.23 22.69 -25.40
C THR A 226 -11.48 22.63 -26.28
N PRO A 227 -12.68 22.93 -25.77
CA PRO A 227 -13.87 23.06 -26.62
C PRO A 227 -13.62 24.18 -27.63
N ARG A 228 -13.75 23.89 -28.94
CA ARG A 228 -13.75 24.94 -29.96
C ARG A 228 -14.89 25.91 -29.66
N PRO A 229 -14.68 27.23 -29.71
CA PRO A 229 -15.77 28.18 -29.54
C PRO A 229 -16.79 27.94 -30.65
N HIS A 230 -18.05 27.80 -30.26
CA HIS A 230 -19.19 27.72 -31.18
C HIS A 230 -19.15 28.95 -32.09
N GLN A 231 -18.98 28.73 -33.40
CA GLN A 231 -19.24 29.78 -34.38
C GLN A 231 -20.74 30.07 -34.34
N GLU A 232 -21.09 31.26 -33.88
CA GLU A 232 -22.42 31.84 -34.00
C GLU A 232 -22.82 31.92 -35.46
N THR A 233 -23.85 31.17 -35.84
CA THR A 233 -24.55 31.34 -37.10
C THR A 233 -25.37 32.63 -37.02
N GLN A 234 -24.84 33.73 -37.57
CA GLN A 234 -25.60 34.95 -37.80
C GLN A 234 -26.65 34.70 -38.90
N ARG A 235 -27.88 35.12 -38.62
CA ARG A 235 -28.99 35.28 -39.57
C ARG A 235 -28.84 36.57 -40.35
#